data_AF-A0A2X3IX82-F1
#
_entry.id   AF-A0A2X3IX82-F1
#
_cell.length_a   1.000
_cell.length_b   1.000
_cell.length_c   1.000
_cell.angle_alpha   90.00
_cell.angle_beta   90.00
_cell.angle_gamma   90.00
#
_symmetry.space_group_name_H-M   'P 1'
#
loop_
_entity.id
_entity.type
_entity.pdbx_description
1 polymer ?
#
loop_
_entity_poly.entity_id
_entity_poly.type
_entity_poly.pdbx_seq_one_letter_code
_entity_poly.pdbx_strand_id
1 'polypeptide(L)'
;MQLGIEKAKQHGMAAIALRNAHHVGRIGYWAEQCAAAGLISIHFVSVIGDPMVAPFRGKDSRFGTNPLCVVFPARAIRRCCWTTPPAPSPLVKPASPGIKAKPWPPAA
;
A
#
# COMPACT_ATOMS: atom_id res chain seq x y z
N MET A 1 -9.66 10.79 -2.30
CA MET A 1 -10.47 10.00 -1.35
C MET A 1 -11.85 10.57 -1.13
N GLN A 2 -12.00 11.89 -0.96
CA GLN A 2 -13.29 12.55 -0.72
C GLN A 2 -14.45 12.09 -1.62
N LEU A 3 -14.27 12.11 -2.96
CA LEU A 3 -15.27 11.62 -3.91
C LEU A 3 -15.74 10.17 -3.63
N GLY A 4 -14.82 9.28 -3.24
CA GLY A 4 -15.15 7.89 -2.92
C GLY A 4 -15.94 7.76 -1.63
N ILE A 5 -15.59 8.55 -0.61
CA ILE A 5 -16.29 8.58 0.68
C ILE A 5 -17.72 9.09 0.49
N GLU A 6 -17.90 10.17 -0.28
CA GLU A 6 -19.23 10.73 -0.57
C GLU A 6 -20.12 9.72 -1.31
N LYS A 7 -19.59 9.08 -2.36
CA LYS A 7 -20.32 8.04 -3.10
C LYS A 7 -20.65 6.82 -2.24
N ALA A 8 -19.72 6.37 -1.41
CA ALA A 8 -19.95 5.22 -0.52
C ALA A 8 -21.03 5.52 0.52
N LYS A 9 -21.08 6.75 1.04
CA LYS A 9 -22.15 7.17 1.97
C LYS A 9 -23.52 7.25 1.29
N GLN A 10 -23.57 7.64 0.02
CA GLN A 10 -24.82 7.74 -0.74
C GLN A 10 -25.35 6.37 -1.20
N HIS A 11 -24.45 5.46 -1.62
CA HIS A 11 -24.84 4.21 -2.28
C HIS A 11 -24.54 2.95 -1.46
N GLY A 12 -23.98 3.08 -0.25
CA GLY A 12 -23.53 1.98 0.59
C GLY A 12 -22.13 1.43 0.23
N MET A 13 -21.72 1.53 -1.03
CA MET A 13 -20.37 1.18 -1.49
C MET A 13 -19.92 2.06 -2.67
N ALA A 14 -18.61 2.23 -2.83
CA ALA A 14 -18.04 2.88 -4.01
C ALA A 14 -16.68 2.28 -4.36
N ALA A 15 -16.40 2.16 -5.66
CA ALA A 15 -15.09 1.84 -6.20
C ALA A 15 -14.57 3.04 -6.99
N ILE A 16 -13.36 3.51 -6.66
CA ILE A 16 -12.71 4.63 -7.32
C ILE A 16 -11.37 4.16 -7.87
N ALA A 17 -11.10 4.46 -9.15
CA ALA A 17 -9.81 4.24 -9.77
C ALA A 17 -9.06 5.58 -9.93
N LEU A 18 -7.79 5.60 -9.53
CA LEU A 18 -6.85 6.69 -9.81
C LEU A 18 -5.74 6.13 -10.71
N ARG A 19 -5.52 6.75 -11.87
CA ARG A 19 -4.48 6.37 -12.82
C ARG A 19 -3.61 7.57 -13.16
N ASN A 20 -2.40 7.32 -13.61
CA ASN A 20 -1.44 8.35 -14.03
C ASN A 20 -1.21 9.43 -12.96
N ALA A 21 -1.14 8.99 -11.70
CA ALA A 21 -0.69 9.83 -10.60
C ALA A 21 0.81 9.60 -10.37
N HIS A 22 1.50 10.62 -9.85
CA HIS A 22 2.86 10.46 -9.34
C HIS A 22 2.87 9.56 -8.09
N HIS A 23 4.02 9.43 -7.44
CA HIS A 23 4.17 8.66 -6.21
C HIS A 23 3.19 9.11 -5.11
N VAL A 24 2.26 8.21 -4.76
CA VAL A 24 1.16 8.44 -3.79
C VAL A 24 1.55 8.23 -2.32
N GLY A 25 2.80 7.87 -2.04
CA GLY A 25 3.35 7.78 -0.68
C GLY A 25 2.78 6.62 0.13
N ARG A 26 2.59 6.86 1.44
CA ARG A 26 2.06 5.87 2.39
C ARG A 26 0.57 5.65 2.13
N ILE A 27 0.22 4.51 1.54
CA ILE A 27 -1.17 4.18 1.20
C ILE A 27 -2.09 4.18 2.42
N GLY A 28 -1.57 3.80 3.59
CA GLY A 28 -2.29 3.87 4.87
C GLY A 28 -2.86 5.25 5.20
N TYR A 29 -2.26 6.35 4.74
CA TYR A 29 -2.82 7.70 4.92
C TYR A 29 -4.19 7.88 4.23
N TRP A 30 -4.34 7.33 3.02
CA TRP A 30 -5.60 7.39 2.28
C TRP A 30 -6.66 6.48 2.89
N ALA A 31 -6.24 5.31 3.40
CA ALA A 31 -7.11 4.38 4.11
C ALA A 31 -7.58 4.98 5.45
N GLU A 32 -6.70 5.66 6.19
CA GLU A 32 -7.05 6.36 7.44
C GLU A 32 -8.15 7.41 7.26
N GLN A 33 -8.20 8.10 6.11
CA GLN A 33 -9.29 9.04 5.79
C GLN A 33 -10.64 8.31 5.65
N CYS A 34 -10.65 7.13 5.02
CA CYS A 34 -11.85 6.32 4.88
C CYS A 34 -12.32 5.78 6.24
N ALA A 35 -11.39 5.31 7.06
CA ALA A 35 -11.68 4.83 8.41
C ALA A 35 -12.18 5.95 9.34
N ALA A 36 -11.63 7.17 9.23
CA ALA A 36 -12.12 8.35 9.95
C ALA A 36 -13.57 8.71 9.57
N ALA A 37 -13.97 8.40 8.34
CA ALA A 37 -15.35 8.54 7.88
C ALA A 37 -16.26 7.35 8.27
N GLY A 38 -15.76 6.39 9.05
CA GLY A 38 -16.49 5.20 9.49
C GLY A 38 -16.62 4.10 8.42
N LEU A 39 -15.80 4.15 7.37
CA LEU A 39 -15.86 3.22 6.24
C LEU A 39 -14.71 2.21 6.27
N ILE A 40 -14.99 1.00 5.79
CA ILE A 40 -13.96 0.02 5.41
C ILE A 40 -13.40 0.42 4.04
N SER A 41 -12.09 0.30 3.83
CA SER A 41 -11.51 0.52 2.50
C SER A 41 -10.39 -0.47 2.18
N ILE A 42 -10.30 -0.80 0.89
CA ILE A 42 -9.32 -1.69 0.30
C ILE A 42 -8.65 -0.93 -0.85
N HIS A 43 -7.32 -0.88 -0.86
CA HIS A 43 -6.53 -0.14 -1.85
C HIS A 43 -5.55 -1.08 -2.52
N PHE A 44 -5.72 -1.25 -3.83
CA PHE A 44 -4.76 -1.92 -4.69
C PHE A 44 -3.94 -0.85 -5.42
N VAL A 45 -2.62 -0.89 -5.27
CA VAL A 45 -1.73 0.10 -5.89
C VAL A 45 -0.70 -0.61 -6.73
N SER A 46 -0.52 -0.14 -7.96
CA SER A 46 0.53 -0.59 -8.87
C SER A 46 1.58 0.50 -9.01
N VAL A 47 2.86 0.14 -8.90
CA VAL A 47 3.97 1.04 -9.27
C VAL A 47 4.23 0.88 -10.76
N ILE A 48 4.14 1.98 -11.51
CA ILE A 48 4.37 2.03 -12.95
C ILE A 48 5.78 2.57 -13.19
N GLY A 49 6.58 1.89 -14.02
CA GLY A 49 7.98 2.26 -14.29
C GLY A 49 8.93 1.11 -13.98
N ASP A 50 9.98 1.39 -13.20
CA ASP A 50 11.09 0.46 -12.95
C ASP A 50 10.65 -0.83 -12.25
N PRO A 51 10.74 -1.99 -12.93
CA PRO A 51 10.41 -3.28 -12.32
C PRO A 51 11.50 -3.69 -11.33
N MET A 52 11.09 -4.12 -10.14
CA MET A 52 11.99 -4.47 -9.04
C MET A 52 11.74 -5.84 -8.42
N VAL A 53 10.59 -6.44 -8.72
CA VAL A 53 10.15 -7.69 -8.15
C VAL A 53 10.11 -8.74 -9.25
N ALA A 54 10.84 -9.83 -9.06
CA ALA A 54 10.74 -11.01 -9.90
C ALA A 54 9.44 -11.77 -9.57
N PRO A 55 8.75 -12.35 -10.57
CA PRO A 55 7.64 -13.25 -10.31
C PRO A 55 8.14 -14.51 -9.58
N PHE A 56 7.25 -15.24 -8.95
CA PHE A 56 7.59 -16.51 -8.30
C PHE A 56 8.32 -17.44 -9.29
N ARG A 57 9.48 -17.97 -8.87
CA ARG A 57 10.41 -18.79 -9.70
C ARG A 57 11.01 -18.07 -10.92
N GLY A 58 10.83 -16.76 -11.04
CA GLY A 58 11.51 -15.91 -12.00
C GLY A 58 12.87 -15.45 -11.49
N LYS A 59 13.76 -15.08 -12.42
CA LYS A 59 15.05 -14.44 -12.12
C LYS A 59 15.09 -12.97 -12.49
N ASP A 60 14.26 -12.55 -13.44
CA ASP A 60 14.20 -11.17 -13.91
C ASP A 60 13.05 -10.41 -13.24
N SER A 61 13.30 -9.13 -12.91
CA SER A 61 12.27 -8.23 -12.38
C SER A 61 11.18 -7.95 -13.43
N ARG A 62 9.90 -8.05 -13.03
CA ARG A 62 8.74 -7.82 -13.90
C ARG A 62 7.70 -6.85 -13.33
N PHE A 63 7.61 -6.71 -12.01
CA PHE A 63 6.60 -5.87 -11.36
C PHE A 63 7.23 -4.92 -10.33
N GLY A 64 6.50 -3.90 -9.95
CA GLY A 64 6.82 -3.07 -8.79
C GLY A 64 6.45 -3.73 -7.46
N THR A 65 6.66 -3.00 -6.36
CA THR A 65 6.35 -3.47 -5.00
C THR A 65 4.86 -3.56 -4.69
N ASN A 66 4.01 -2.93 -5.50
CA ASN A 66 2.55 -3.06 -5.57
C ASN A 66 1.80 -3.20 -4.23
N PRO A 67 1.86 -2.21 -3.32
CA PRO A 67 1.32 -2.35 -1.98
C PRO A 67 -0.19 -2.58 -1.96
N LEU A 68 -0.63 -3.46 -1.05
CA LEU A 68 -2.02 -3.65 -0.67
C LEU A 68 -2.26 -2.97 0.68
N CYS A 69 -3.33 -2.19 0.79
CA CYS A 69 -3.75 -1.60 2.06
C CYS A 69 -5.22 -1.89 2.36
N VAL A 70 -5.51 -2.43 3.55
CA VAL A 70 -6.86 -2.67 4.04
C VAL A 70 -7.03 -2.01 5.40
N VAL A 71 -8.16 -1.32 5.59
CA VAL A 71 -8.49 -0.70 6.86
C VAL A 71 -9.89 -1.08 7.32
N PHE A 72 -9.98 -1.38 8.61
CA PHE A 72 -11.24 -1.56 9.31
C PHE A 72 -11.39 -0.46 10.38
N PRO A 73 -12.49 0.30 10.39
CA PRO A 73 -12.75 1.25 11.46
C PRO A 73 -13.10 0.48 12.74
N ALA A 74 -12.45 0.81 13.86
CA ALA A 74 -12.81 0.28 15.17
C ALA A 74 -13.31 1.38 16.09
N ARG A 75 -14.22 1.03 17.00
CA ARG A 75 -14.89 1.97 17.92
C ARG A 75 -13.95 2.62 18.95
N ALA A 76 -12.79 2.02 19.22
CA ALA A 76 -11.85 2.48 20.24
C ALA A 76 -10.43 2.60 19.67
N ILE A 77 -10.01 3.82 19.28
CA ILE A 77 -8.66 4.38 18.95
C ILE A 77 -7.70 3.56 18.04
N ARG A 78 -7.87 2.24 17.93
CA ARG A 78 -7.07 1.31 17.15
C ARG A 78 -7.68 1.16 15.76
N ARG A 79 -7.16 1.91 14.80
CA ARG A 79 -7.41 1.67 13.39
C ARG A 79 -6.50 0.52 12.95
N CYS A 80 -7.08 -0.62 12.60
CA CYS A 80 -6.32 -1.72 12.01
C CYS A 80 -6.08 -1.42 10.54
N CYS A 81 -4.95 -0.79 10.24
CA CYS A 81 -4.45 -0.58 8.89
C CYS A 81 -3.35 -1.61 8.61
N TRP A 82 -3.64 -2.58 7.76
CA TRP A 82 -2.63 -3.50 7.26
C TRP A 82 -2.13 -2.98 5.92
N THR A 83 -0.83 -2.71 5.81
CA THR A 83 -0.17 -2.40 4.54
C THR A 83 0.96 -3.39 4.33
N THR A 84 0.86 -4.20 3.30
CA THR A 84 1.92 -5.13 2.92
C THR A 84 2.35 -4.87 1.49
N PRO A 85 3.66 -4.71 1.22
CA PRO A 85 4.14 -4.94 -0.12
C PRO A 85 4.03 -6.45 -0.40
N PRO A 86 3.47 -6.89 -1.55
CA PRO A 86 3.47 -8.28 -1.99
C PRO A 86 4.86 -8.89 -2.15
N ALA A 87 5.93 -8.10 -2.12
CA ALA A 87 7.31 -8.59 -2.15
C ALA A 87 8.18 -7.96 -1.05
N PRO A 88 9.15 -8.70 -0.49
CA PRO A 88 10.21 -8.11 0.32
C PRO A 88 10.98 -7.11 -0.56
N SER A 89 10.80 -5.81 -0.29
CA SER A 89 11.38 -4.77 -1.14
C SER A 89 12.83 -4.47 -0.73
N PRO A 90 13.79 -4.49 -1.68
CA PRO A 90 15.15 -4.04 -1.44
C PRO A 90 15.27 -2.51 -1.26
N LEU A 91 14.19 -1.74 -1.44
CA LEU A 91 14.19 -0.28 -1.33
C LEU A 91 14.14 0.25 0.11
N VAL A 92 13.85 -0.58 1.10
CA VAL A 92 14.05 -0.19 2.52
C VAL A 92 15.53 -0.36 2.85
N LYS A 93 16.38 0.46 2.22
CA LYS A 93 17.74 0.68 2.73
C LYS A 93 17.64 1.46 4.03
N PRO A 94 18.55 1.25 5.00
CA PRO A 94 18.70 2.22 6.08
C PRO A 94 18.99 3.58 5.44
N ALA A 95 18.03 4.50 5.56
CA ALA A 95 18.09 5.84 4.97
C ALA A 95 19.11 6.76 5.68
N SER A 96 19.81 6.24 6.70
CA SER A 96 20.69 7.00 7.58
C SER A 96 22.15 6.64 7.30
N PRO A 97 23.02 7.64 6.99
CA PRO A 97 24.46 7.40 6.92
C PRO A 97 24.95 6.82 8.26
N GLY A 98 25.58 5.65 8.24
CA GLY A 98 26.21 5.03 9.42
C GLY A 98 25.57 3.75 9.97
N ILE A 99 24.39 3.33 9.49
CA ILE A 99 23.79 2.04 9.90
C ILE A 99 24.32 0.93 8.99
N LYS A 100 25.11 0.01 9.56
CA LYS A 100 25.52 -1.22 8.85
C LYS A 100 24.26 -2.05 8.51
N ALA A 101 24.00 -2.24 7.22
CA ALA A 101 22.92 -3.11 6.77
C ALA A 101 23.22 -4.55 7.24
N LYS A 102 22.33 -5.13 8.06
CA LYS A 102 22.38 -6.55 8.37
C LYS A 102 22.11 -7.34 7.07
N PRO A 103 22.79 -8.47 6.80
CA PRO A 103 22.48 -9.31 5.66
C PRO A 103 21.01 -9.71 5.68
N TRP A 104 20.37 -9.65 4.51
CA TRP A 104 19.00 -10.09 4.39
C TRP A 104 18.91 -11.60 4.65
N PRO A 105 17.84 -12.09 5.30
CA PRO A 105 17.60 -13.52 5.35
C PRO A 105 17.52 -14.11 3.94
N PRO A 106 17.93 -15.38 3.75
CA PRO A 106 17.82 -16.04 2.44
C PRO A 106 16.37 -16.03 1.96
N ALA A 107 16.19 -15.81 0.66
CA ALA A 107 14.88 -15.99 0.04
C ALA A 107 14.48 -17.47 0.18
N ALA A 108 13.25 -17.72 0.66
CA ALA A 108 12.66 -19.05 0.76
C ALA A 108 12.36 -19.65 -0.63
#